data_AF-A0A7J8M5J0-F1
#
_entry.id   AF-A0A7J8M5J0-F1
#
_cell.length_a   1.000
_cell.length_b   1.000
_cell.length_c   1.000
_cell.angle_alpha   90.00
_cell.angle_beta   90.00
_cell.angle_gamma   90.00
#
_symmetry.space_group_name_H-M   'P 1'
#
loop_
_entity.id
_entity.type
_entity.pdbx_description
1 polymer ?
#
loop_
_entity_poly.entity_id
_entity_poly.type
_entity_poly.pdbx_seq_one_letter_code
_entity_poly.pdbx_strand_id
1 'polypeptide(L)'
;MGLTCHIAKIHSEASVEKNAKEIKDYIEEIYWGSGKRVLLLGHSKGGVDVAAALSMYWSDLKDKVAGLALAQSPYGGSPIASDILREGQLGDYVNLRKLMEILICKVLKGDMQAMEDLTYKRRKEFLQKHHLPKELPVVSFHTEASISPAVLATLSRVAHAELPMMAPLSDGQPARLPVVMPLGAAMAACAQLLLVRYKEQSDGLVARCDAEVPGSIVVRPKRKLDHAWMVYSSLRDDPSEADAAQVCEALLTLLVEVGQKKRHELSMKDE
;
A
#
# COMPACT_ATOMS: atom_id res chain seq x y z
N MET A 1 -16.98 11.98 -10.71
CA MET A 1 -16.49 11.76 -12.10
C MET A 1 -17.45 10.99 -13.02
N GLY A 2 -18.46 10.27 -12.53
CA GLY A 2 -19.40 9.52 -13.39
C GLY A 2 -18.78 8.33 -14.14
N LEU A 3 -17.66 7.80 -13.64
CA LEU A 3 -16.95 6.67 -14.23
C LEU A 3 -17.59 5.35 -13.79
N THR A 4 -17.65 4.38 -14.70
CA THR A 4 -17.91 2.98 -14.35
C THR A 4 -16.72 2.44 -13.56
N CYS A 5 -16.95 2.00 -12.32
CA CYS A 5 -15.92 1.45 -11.47
C CYS A 5 -15.92 -0.09 -11.50
N HIS A 6 -14.74 -0.67 -11.61
CA HIS A 6 -14.52 -2.12 -11.58
C HIS A 6 -13.54 -2.45 -10.46
N ILE A 7 -13.92 -3.38 -9.59
CA ILE A 7 -13.02 -3.92 -8.57
C ILE A 7 -12.45 -5.22 -9.12
N ALA A 8 -11.17 -5.19 -9.50
CA ALA A 8 -10.46 -6.39 -9.93
C ALA A 8 -10.38 -7.38 -8.75
N LYS A 9 -10.97 -8.56 -8.92
CA LYS A 9 -10.93 -9.63 -7.92
C LYS A 9 -9.64 -10.42 -8.09
N ILE A 10 -8.53 -9.84 -7.67
CA ILE A 10 -7.23 -10.52 -7.65
C ILE A 10 -7.01 -11.24 -6.33
N HIS A 11 -6.23 -12.31 -6.38
CA HIS A 11 -5.81 -13.04 -5.19
C HIS A 11 -4.76 -12.20 -4.44
N SER A 12 -5.14 -11.56 -3.35
CA SER A 12 -4.23 -10.72 -2.55
C SER A 12 -2.98 -11.45 -2.06
N GLU A 13 -3.07 -12.78 -1.95
CA GLU A 13 -2.04 -13.69 -1.45
C GLU A 13 -1.07 -14.12 -2.56
N ALA A 14 -1.50 -14.13 -3.82
CA ALA A 14 -0.65 -14.57 -4.93
C ALA A 14 0.55 -13.65 -5.20
N SER A 15 1.59 -14.23 -5.82
CA SER A 15 2.78 -13.49 -6.24
C SER A 15 2.45 -12.34 -7.18
N VAL A 16 3.35 -11.36 -7.24
CA VAL A 16 3.21 -10.18 -8.09
C VAL A 16 3.08 -10.58 -9.56
N GLU A 17 3.87 -11.55 -10.05
CA GLU A 17 3.81 -12.00 -11.44
C GLU A 17 2.49 -12.71 -11.77
N LYS A 18 1.95 -13.51 -10.85
CA LYS A 18 0.66 -14.17 -11.06
C LYS A 18 -0.46 -13.15 -11.13
N ASN A 19 -0.50 -12.20 -10.19
CA ASN A 19 -1.49 -11.14 -10.19
C ASN A 19 -1.34 -10.22 -11.41
N ALA A 20 -0.11 -9.95 -11.86
CA ALA A 20 0.14 -9.17 -13.06
C ALA A 20 -0.53 -9.78 -14.30
N LYS A 21 -0.48 -11.11 -14.43
CA LYS A 21 -1.15 -11.83 -15.51
C LYS A 21 -2.67 -11.78 -15.41
N GLU A 22 -3.23 -12.01 -14.23
CA GLU A 22 -4.68 -11.91 -13.98
C GLU A 22 -5.20 -10.48 -14.28
N ILE A 23 -4.46 -9.45 -13.87
CA ILE A 23 -4.78 -8.04 -14.13
C ILE A 23 -4.75 -7.74 -15.63
N LYS A 24 -3.72 -8.23 -16.34
CA LYS A 24 -3.63 -8.06 -17.80
C LYS A 24 -4.88 -8.63 -18.46
N ASP A 25 -5.25 -9.87 -18.17
CA ASP A 25 -6.39 -10.52 -18.82
C ASP A 25 -7.72 -9.81 -18.46
N TYR A 26 -7.86 -9.30 -17.22
CA TYR A 26 -9.02 -8.52 -16.80
C TYR A 26 -9.15 -7.17 -17.53
N ILE A 27 -8.05 -6.46 -17.75
CA ILE A 27 -8.05 -5.21 -18.53
C ILE A 27 -8.49 -5.48 -19.97
N GLU A 28 -8.03 -6.58 -20.56
CA GLU A 28 -8.42 -6.96 -21.92
C GLU A 28 -9.90 -7.32 -22.03
N GLU A 29 -10.46 -8.00 -21.05
CA GLU A 29 -11.89 -8.31 -20.99
C GLU A 29 -12.74 -7.04 -20.95
N ILE A 30 -12.39 -6.08 -20.07
CA ILE A 30 -13.09 -4.79 -19.99
C ILE A 30 -12.98 -4.03 -21.32
N TYR A 31 -11.79 -4.01 -21.92
CA TYR A 31 -11.56 -3.33 -23.19
C TYR A 31 -12.36 -4.00 -24.32
N TRP A 32 -12.39 -5.32 -24.39
CA TRP A 32 -13.17 -6.09 -25.37
C TRP A 32 -14.67 -5.78 -25.27
N GLY A 33 -15.21 -5.74 -24.05
CA GLY A 33 -16.63 -5.48 -23.83
C GLY A 33 -17.07 -4.01 -24.04
N SER A 34 -16.15 -3.06 -23.88
CA SER A 34 -16.51 -1.62 -23.87
C SER A 34 -15.88 -0.78 -24.98
N GLY A 35 -14.77 -1.23 -25.57
CA GLY A 35 -13.92 -0.43 -26.47
C GLY A 35 -13.24 0.78 -25.81
N LYS A 36 -13.31 0.91 -24.48
CA LYS A 36 -12.83 2.08 -23.74
C LYS A 36 -11.53 1.77 -23.00
N ARG A 37 -10.63 2.77 -22.97
CA ARG A 37 -9.44 2.72 -22.12
C ARG A 37 -9.80 2.82 -20.64
N VAL A 38 -9.05 2.13 -19.80
CA VAL A 38 -9.24 2.10 -18.34
C VAL A 38 -8.22 2.99 -17.63
N LEU A 39 -8.65 3.63 -16.53
CA LEU A 39 -7.75 4.21 -15.54
C LEU A 39 -7.55 3.19 -14.43
N LEU A 40 -6.32 3.03 -13.96
CA LEU A 40 -5.99 2.07 -12.93
C LEU A 40 -5.63 2.79 -11.63
N LEU A 41 -6.22 2.35 -10.52
CA LEU A 41 -5.88 2.78 -9.17
C LEU A 41 -5.50 1.54 -8.37
N GLY A 42 -4.24 1.47 -7.94
CA GLY A 42 -3.75 0.38 -7.11
C GLY A 42 -3.31 0.89 -5.74
N HIS A 43 -3.86 0.29 -4.69
CA HIS A 43 -3.47 0.57 -3.31
C HIS A 43 -2.51 -0.49 -2.78
N SER A 44 -1.48 -0.09 -2.03
CA SER A 44 -0.53 -1.01 -1.39
C SER A 44 0.04 -2.02 -2.40
N LYS A 45 0.05 -3.33 -2.08
CA LYS A 45 0.47 -4.40 -3.02
C LYS A 45 -0.29 -4.36 -4.36
N GLY A 46 -1.57 -4.00 -4.37
CA GLY A 46 -2.34 -3.91 -5.61
C GLY A 46 -1.75 -2.93 -6.62
N GLY A 47 -1.14 -1.83 -6.18
CA GLY A 47 -0.40 -0.93 -7.09
C GLY A 47 0.90 -1.51 -7.60
N VAL A 48 1.56 -2.37 -6.83
CA VAL A 48 2.74 -3.12 -7.28
C VAL A 48 2.35 -4.17 -8.33
N ASP A 49 1.25 -4.90 -8.11
CA ASP A 49 0.71 -5.90 -9.03
C ASP A 49 0.31 -5.27 -10.37
N VAL A 50 -0.41 -4.14 -10.31
CA VAL A 50 -0.80 -3.40 -11.52
C VAL A 50 0.43 -2.85 -12.25
N ALA A 51 1.40 -2.27 -11.52
CA ALA A 51 2.62 -1.78 -12.13
C ALA A 51 3.40 -2.93 -12.82
N ALA A 52 3.42 -4.12 -12.21
CA ALA A 52 4.02 -5.29 -12.83
C ALA A 52 3.30 -5.72 -14.11
N ALA A 53 1.95 -5.72 -14.11
CA ALA A 53 1.16 -6.00 -15.32
C ALA A 53 1.54 -5.06 -16.47
N LEU A 54 1.61 -3.75 -16.18
CA LEU A 54 1.96 -2.74 -17.18
C LEU A 54 3.42 -2.86 -17.65
N SER A 55 4.37 -3.16 -16.77
CA SER A 55 5.77 -3.31 -17.15
C SER A 55 6.04 -4.60 -17.94
N MET A 56 5.32 -5.69 -17.66
CA MET A 56 5.53 -6.99 -18.30
C MET A 56 4.76 -7.14 -19.61
N TYR A 57 3.55 -6.57 -19.69
CA TYR A 57 2.62 -6.78 -20.80
C TYR A 57 2.25 -5.50 -21.52
N TRP A 58 3.15 -4.50 -21.53
CA TRP A 58 2.86 -3.19 -22.11
C TRP A 58 2.42 -3.23 -23.57
N SER A 59 3.04 -4.11 -24.38
CA SER A 59 2.68 -4.28 -25.80
C SER A 59 1.20 -4.53 -26.00
N ASP A 60 0.60 -5.30 -25.08
CA ASP A 60 -0.81 -5.69 -25.13
C ASP A 60 -1.70 -4.61 -24.49
N LEU A 61 -1.18 -3.88 -23.50
CA LEU A 61 -1.97 -2.98 -22.66
C LEU A 61 -1.91 -1.49 -23.07
N LYS A 62 -0.94 -1.07 -23.90
CA LYS A 62 -0.67 0.34 -24.22
C LYS A 62 -1.89 1.12 -24.74
N ASP A 63 -2.70 0.47 -25.59
CA ASP A 63 -3.89 1.07 -26.21
C ASP A 63 -5.15 0.89 -25.35
N LYS A 64 -5.04 0.15 -24.24
CA LYS A 64 -6.14 -0.21 -23.34
C LYS A 64 -6.09 0.54 -22.01
N VAL A 65 -4.94 1.07 -21.61
CA VAL A 65 -4.75 1.73 -20.31
C VAL A 65 -4.46 3.21 -20.49
N ALA A 66 -5.25 4.08 -19.88
CA ALA A 66 -5.12 5.53 -19.94
C ALA A 66 -4.08 6.11 -18.95
N GLY A 67 -3.84 5.42 -17.84
CA GLY A 67 -2.86 5.82 -16.83
C GLY A 67 -2.95 4.96 -15.56
N LEU A 68 -1.98 5.15 -14.67
CA LEU A 68 -1.88 4.47 -13.38
C LEU A 68 -1.72 5.47 -12.21
N ALA A 69 -2.58 5.35 -11.21
CA ALA A 69 -2.39 5.96 -9.90
C ALA A 69 -1.97 4.87 -8.89
N LEU A 70 -0.84 5.07 -8.22
CA LEU A 70 -0.38 4.22 -7.12
C LEU A 70 -0.64 4.95 -5.81
N ALA A 71 -1.39 4.33 -4.91
CA ALA A 71 -1.68 4.88 -3.60
C ALA A 71 -1.02 4.03 -2.51
N GLN A 72 -0.04 4.61 -1.82
CA GLN A 72 0.67 3.99 -0.71
C GLN A 72 1.28 2.63 -1.10
N SER A 73 1.68 2.48 -2.38
CA SER A 73 2.20 1.22 -2.91
C SER A 73 3.70 1.15 -2.70
N PRO A 74 4.25 0.05 -2.14
CA PRO A 74 5.69 -0.12 -1.96
C PRO A 74 6.38 -0.47 -3.28
N TYR A 75 6.39 0.47 -4.23
CA TYR A 75 6.96 0.29 -5.57
C TYR A 75 8.45 -0.09 -5.52
N GLY A 76 9.22 0.66 -4.72
CA GLY A 76 10.64 0.42 -4.47
C GLY A 76 10.92 -0.77 -3.54
N GLY A 77 9.91 -1.21 -2.78
CA GLY A 77 10.00 -2.27 -1.79
C GLY A 77 9.52 -1.84 -0.42
N SER A 78 9.56 -2.78 0.52
CA SER A 78 9.19 -2.58 1.91
C SER A 78 10.36 -2.95 2.83
N PRO A 79 10.87 -2.00 3.63
CA PRO A 79 11.86 -2.29 4.65
C PRO A 79 11.31 -3.27 5.70
N ILE A 80 10.01 -3.17 6.00
CA ILE A 80 9.30 -4.06 6.92
C ILE A 80 9.33 -5.51 6.41
N ALA A 81 9.06 -5.72 5.11
CA ALA A 81 9.15 -7.05 4.52
C ALA A 81 10.56 -7.65 4.64
N SER A 82 11.59 -6.82 4.40
CA SER A 82 12.98 -7.23 4.52
C SER A 82 13.37 -7.57 5.97
N ASP A 83 12.77 -6.91 6.94
CA ASP A 83 13.06 -7.09 8.37
C ASP A 83 12.39 -8.31 8.99
N ILE A 84 11.14 -8.58 8.61
CA ILE A 84 10.39 -9.74 9.12
C ILE A 84 11.02 -11.04 8.64
N LEU A 85 11.52 -11.07 7.41
CA LEU A 85 12.14 -12.24 6.80
C LEU A 85 13.58 -12.49 7.28
N ARG A 86 14.16 -11.62 8.12
CA ARG A 86 15.50 -11.81 8.67
C ARG A 86 15.46 -12.68 9.94
N GLU A 87 16.20 -13.79 9.94
CA GLU A 87 16.33 -14.67 11.12
C GLU A 87 17.40 -14.14 12.11
N GLY A 88 17.12 -14.20 13.43
CA GLY A 88 18.15 -14.16 14.48
C GLY A 88 18.35 -12.88 15.34
N GLN A 89 17.29 -12.25 15.90
CA GLN A 89 17.48 -11.11 16.84
C GLN A 89 16.70 -11.25 18.17
N LEU A 90 17.35 -10.84 19.28
CA LEU A 90 16.88 -10.94 20.67
C LEU A 90 15.85 -9.85 21.05
N GLY A 91 14.93 -10.23 21.95
CA GLY A 91 14.17 -9.34 22.85
C GLY A 91 13.09 -8.49 22.18
N ASP A 92 13.31 -7.17 22.14
CA ASP A 92 12.34 -6.18 21.66
C ASP A 92 11.98 -6.37 20.17
N TYR A 93 12.91 -6.91 19.38
CA TYR A 93 12.65 -7.29 17.99
C TYR A 93 11.62 -8.39 17.85
N VAL A 94 11.50 -9.29 18.82
CA VAL A 94 10.51 -10.37 18.76
C VAL A 94 9.10 -9.82 18.94
N ASN A 95 8.91 -8.88 19.87
CA ASN A 95 7.62 -8.23 20.09
C ASN A 95 7.23 -7.35 18.90
N LEU A 96 8.21 -6.65 18.33
CA LEU A 96 8.03 -5.79 17.15
C LEU A 96 7.78 -6.59 15.86
N ARG A 97 8.48 -7.70 15.67
CA ARG A 97 8.24 -8.64 14.59
C ARG A 97 6.83 -9.22 14.68
N LYS A 98 6.41 -9.68 15.87
CA LYS A 98 5.04 -10.15 16.10
C LYS A 98 4.00 -9.06 15.81
N LEU A 99 4.28 -7.81 16.21
CA LEU A 99 3.43 -6.66 15.89
C LEU A 99 3.27 -6.49 14.38
N MET A 100 4.38 -6.48 13.64
CA MET A 100 4.38 -6.32 12.20
C MET A 100 3.73 -7.51 11.48
N GLU A 101 3.99 -8.74 11.94
CA GLU A 101 3.32 -9.96 11.46
C GLU A 101 1.79 -9.86 11.64
N ILE A 102 1.31 -9.41 12.81
CA ILE A 102 -0.13 -9.20 13.05
C ILE A 102 -0.72 -8.13 12.11
N LEU A 103 -0.02 -7.01 11.94
CA LEU A 103 -0.43 -5.93 11.04
C LEU A 103 -0.51 -6.40 9.59
N ILE A 104 0.48 -7.15 9.13
CA ILE A 104 0.53 -7.73 7.78
C ILE A 104 -0.54 -8.79 7.61
N CYS A 105 -0.79 -9.65 8.59
CA CYS A 105 -1.93 -10.58 8.53
C CYS A 105 -3.26 -9.82 8.40
N LYS A 106 -3.40 -8.65 9.04
CA LYS A 106 -4.60 -7.81 8.92
C LYS A 106 -4.70 -7.06 7.58
N VAL A 107 -3.58 -6.58 7.03
CA VAL A 107 -3.57 -5.71 5.85
C VAL A 107 -3.34 -6.48 4.54
N LEU A 108 -2.51 -7.52 4.56
CA LEU A 108 -2.11 -8.35 3.42
C LEU A 108 -2.65 -9.80 3.49
N LYS A 109 -3.52 -10.10 4.45
CA LYS A 109 -4.13 -11.44 4.65
C LYS A 109 -3.14 -12.59 4.89
N GLY A 110 -1.87 -12.30 5.18
CA GLY A 110 -0.94 -13.25 5.81
C GLY A 110 -0.13 -14.17 4.89
N ASP A 111 -0.01 -13.88 3.59
CA ASP A 111 0.87 -14.70 2.71
C ASP A 111 2.34 -14.23 2.73
N MET A 112 3.24 -15.18 3.01
CA MET A 112 4.69 -14.98 3.00
C MET A 112 5.26 -14.77 1.59
N GLN A 113 4.66 -15.34 0.53
CA GLN A 113 5.14 -15.14 -0.85
C GLN A 113 4.88 -13.71 -1.31
N ALA A 114 3.66 -13.20 -1.08
CA ALA A 114 3.32 -11.80 -1.31
C ALA A 114 4.27 -10.85 -0.56
N MET A 115 4.69 -11.21 0.65
CA MET A 115 5.66 -10.46 1.43
C MET A 115 7.08 -10.53 0.84
N GLU A 116 7.51 -11.69 0.34
CA GLU A 116 8.83 -11.87 -0.27
C GLU A 116 9.00 -10.97 -1.49
N ASP A 117 7.99 -10.90 -2.37
CA ASP A 117 8.01 -10.07 -3.58
C ASP A 117 8.15 -8.57 -3.27
N LEU A 118 7.70 -8.14 -2.09
CA LEU A 118 7.80 -6.75 -1.65
C LEU A 118 9.14 -6.42 -0.97
N THR A 119 10.03 -7.39 -0.77
CA THR A 119 11.38 -7.11 -0.25
C THR A 119 12.18 -6.23 -1.22
N TYR A 120 13.11 -5.43 -0.71
CA TYR A 120 13.99 -4.63 -1.57
C TYR A 120 14.76 -5.46 -2.59
N LYS A 121 15.18 -6.66 -2.20
CA LYS A 121 15.91 -7.57 -3.08
C LYS A 121 15.06 -7.94 -4.29
N ARG A 122 13.85 -8.48 -4.05
CA ARG A 122 12.94 -8.89 -5.13
C ARG A 122 12.48 -7.72 -5.97
N ARG A 123 12.10 -6.60 -5.35
CA ARG A 123 11.70 -5.38 -6.08
C ARG A 123 12.81 -4.83 -6.94
N LYS A 124 14.05 -4.78 -6.46
CA LYS A 124 15.20 -4.34 -7.25
C LYS A 124 15.46 -5.28 -8.45
N GLU A 125 15.44 -6.59 -8.23
CA GLU A 125 15.59 -7.59 -9.30
C GLU A 125 14.49 -7.45 -10.37
N PHE A 126 13.24 -7.21 -9.95
CA PHE A 126 12.11 -6.99 -10.84
C PHE A 126 12.27 -5.69 -11.65
N LEU A 127 12.51 -4.57 -10.98
CA LEU A 127 12.59 -3.24 -11.59
C LEU A 127 13.77 -3.09 -12.56
N GLN A 128 14.87 -3.82 -12.34
CA GLN A 128 15.99 -3.88 -13.29
C GLN A 128 15.61 -4.51 -14.64
N LYS A 129 14.62 -5.41 -14.65
CA LYS A 129 14.16 -6.11 -15.86
C LYS A 129 12.91 -5.46 -16.46
N HIS A 130 12.01 -5.00 -15.60
CA HIS A 130 10.66 -4.58 -15.95
C HIS A 130 10.41 -3.13 -15.51
N HIS A 131 10.72 -2.20 -16.40
CA HIS A 131 10.51 -0.78 -16.17
C HIS A 131 9.09 -0.38 -16.56
N LEU A 132 8.50 0.57 -15.84
CA LEU A 132 7.26 1.17 -16.29
C LEU A 132 7.49 1.95 -17.60
N PRO A 133 6.58 1.86 -18.58
CA PRO A 133 6.69 2.58 -19.84
C PRO A 133 6.75 4.10 -19.62
N LYS A 134 7.63 4.79 -20.35
CA LYS A 134 7.87 6.24 -20.17
C LYS A 134 6.65 7.07 -20.60
N GLU A 135 5.94 6.59 -21.61
CA GLU A 135 4.73 7.19 -22.17
C GLU A 135 3.51 7.06 -21.24
N LEU A 136 3.53 6.10 -20.30
CA LEU A 136 2.42 5.89 -19.37
C LEU A 136 2.28 7.11 -18.43
N PRO A 137 1.09 7.72 -18.32
CA PRO A 137 0.80 8.69 -17.26
C PRO A 137 0.78 7.97 -15.91
N VAL A 138 1.57 8.47 -14.95
CA VAL A 138 1.67 7.87 -13.62
C VAL A 138 1.56 8.94 -12.53
N VAL A 139 0.74 8.67 -11.53
CA VAL A 139 0.62 9.47 -10.29
C VAL A 139 0.98 8.58 -9.10
N SER A 140 1.89 9.04 -8.26
CA SER A 140 2.21 8.42 -6.97
C SER A 140 1.58 9.24 -5.84
N PHE A 141 0.87 8.57 -4.94
CA PHE A 141 0.32 9.15 -3.72
C PHE A 141 0.88 8.41 -2.52
N HIS A 142 1.40 9.14 -1.54
CA HIS A 142 1.87 8.55 -0.30
C HIS A 142 1.55 9.46 0.87
N THR A 143 1.45 8.90 2.07
CA THR A 143 1.13 9.63 3.29
C THR A 143 2.18 9.38 4.36
N GLU A 144 1.93 9.87 5.56
CA GLU A 144 2.76 9.65 6.74
C GLU A 144 1.86 9.49 7.96
N ALA A 145 2.12 8.48 8.79
CA ALA A 145 1.35 8.25 10.01
C ALA A 145 1.73 9.26 11.10
N SER A 146 0.78 9.58 11.98
CA SER A 146 1.06 10.42 13.15
C SER A 146 1.81 9.64 14.22
N ILE A 147 3.06 10.03 14.50
CA ILE A 147 3.89 9.43 15.56
C ILE A 147 3.83 10.20 16.89
N SER A 148 2.75 10.95 17.12
CA SER A 148 2.62 11.76 18.35
C SER A 148 2.63 10.88 19.61
N PRO A 149 3.21 11.35 20.73
CA PRO A 149 3.21 10.59 22.00
C PRO A 149 1.82 10.17 22.45
N ALA A 150 0.79 10.98 22.18
CA ALA A 150 -0.60 10.66 22.51
C ALA A 150 -1.12 9.43 21.73
N VAL A 151 -0.81 9.33 20.44
CA VAL A 151 -1.19 8.17 19.61
C VAL A 151 -0.43 6.93 20.06
N LEU A 152 0.89 7.04 20.29
CA LEU A 152 1.72 5.92 20.76
C LEU A 152 1.30 5.41 22.15
N ALA A 153 0.91 6.30 23.07
CA ALA A 153 0.46 5.93 24.42
C ALA A 153 -0.79 5.03 24.41
N THR A 154 -1.56 5.01 23.32
CA THR A 154 -2.71 4.10 23.20
C THR A 154 -2.30 2.63 23.05
N LEU A 155 -1.07 2.32 22.60
CA LEU A 155 -0.52 0.96 22.69
C LEU A 155 -0.31 0.53 24.14
N SER A 156 0.22 1.42 24.98
CA SER A 156 0.49 1.14 26.39
C SER A 156 -0.79 0.93 27.20
N ARG A 157 -1.90 1.60 26.85
CA ARG A 157 -3.20 1.39 27.53
C ARG A 157 -3.74 -0.02 27.34
N VAL A 158 -3.44 -0.67 26.21
CA VAL A 158 -3.78 -2.09 25.99
C VAL A 158 -2.82 -2.99 26.78
N ALA A 159 -1.53 -2.68 26.82
CA ALA A 159 -0.56 -3.42 27.63
C ALA A 159 -0.82 -3.32 29.16
N HIS A 160 -1.43 -2.23 29.63
CA HIS A 160 -1.86 -2.10 31.04
C HIS A 160 -3.18 -2.81 31.33
N ALA A 161 -4.02 -3.08 30.33
CA ALA A 161 -5.20 -3.94 30.48
C ALA A 161 -4.82 -5.44 30.57
N GLU A 162 -3.61 -5.81 30.15
CA GLU A 162 -3.02 -7.16 30.30
C GLU A 162 -2.51 -7.46 31.73
N LEU A 163 -2.63 -6.53 32.69
CA LEU A 163 -2.32 -6.76 34.11
C LEU A 163 -3.59 -6.73 34.99
N PRO A 164 -4.52 -7.70 34.89
CA PRO A 164 -5.32 -8.07 36.03
C PRO A 164 -4.41 -8.77 37.05
N MET A 165 -4.36 -8.19 38.25
CA MET A 165 -3.67 -8.69 39.43
C MET A 165 -3.77 -10.21 39.57
N MET A 166 -2.65 -10.85 39.92
CA MET A 166 -2.67 -12.19 40.50
C MET A 166 -3.68 -12.24 41.65
N ALA A 167 -4.84 -12.83 41.40
CA ALA A 167 -5.72 -13.35 42.43
C ALA A 167 -5.89 -14.85 42.13
N PRO A 168 -5.54 -15.76 43.06
CA PRO A 168 -5.70 -17.17 42.83
C PRO A 168 -7.18 -17.50 43.00
N LEU A 169 -7.90 -17.67 41.90
CA LEU A 169 -9.21 -18.29 41.91
C LEU A 169 -9.19 -19.51 41.00
N SER A 170 -9.71 -20.59 41.57
CA SER A 170 -9.62 -21.99 41.16
C SER A 170 -10.00 -22.29 39.71
N ASP A 171 -9.50 -23.45 39.27
CA ASP A 171 -9.77 -24.19 38.05
C ASP A 171 -9.16 -23.64 36.75
N GLY A 172 -8.02 -24.24 36.41
CA GLY A 172 -7.22 -23.95 35.24
C GLY A 172 -7.98 -24.16 33.93
N GLN A 173 -8.31 -23.04 33.28
CA GLN A 173 -8.06 -22.84 31.86
C GLN A 173 -7.66 -21.36 31.64
N PRO A 174 -6.57 -21.06 30.91
CA PRO A 174 -6.19 -19.69 30.61
C PRO A 174 -7.19 -19.12 29.60
N ALA A 175 -8.14 -18.32 30.08
CA ALA A 175 -8.98 -17.47 29.24
C ALA A 175 -8.10 -16.43 28.54
N ARG A 176 -7.70 -16.70 27.28
CA ARG A 176 -7.01 -15.72 26.44
C ARG A 176 -8.02 -14.66 26.01
N LEU A 177 -8.01 -13.50 26.66
CA LEU A 177 -8.71 -12.33 26.16
C LEU A 177 -8.15 -11.95 24.78
N PRO A 178 -9.00 -11.67 23.77
CA PRO A 178 -8.52 -11.25 22.47
C PRO A 178 -7.87 -9.88 22.60
N VAL A 179 -6.55 -9.82 22.41
CA VAL A 179 -5.79 -8.57 22.41
C VAL A 179 -6.23 -7.71 21.23
N VAL A 180 -7.11 -6.74 21.48
CA VAL A 180 -7.52 -5.75 20.48
C VAL A 180 -6.47 -4.64 20.44
N MET A 181 -5.46 -4.83 19.61
CA MET A 181 -4.47 -3.79 19.37
C MET A 181 -5.07 -2.67 18.49
N PRO A 182 -5.01 -1.39 18.91
CA PRO A 182 -5.53 -0.28 18.11
C PRO A 182 -4.70 -0.12 16.84
N LEU A 183 -5.32 -0.29 15.67
CA LEU A 183 -4.62 -0.33 14.38
C LEU A 183 -3.79 0.93 14.11
N GLY A 184 -4.34 2.12 14.38
CA GLY A 184 -3.60 3.38 14.17
C GLY A 184 -2.39 3.53 15.10
N ALA A 185 -2.46 2.99 16.31
CA ALA A 185 -1.34 3.02 17.25
C ALA A 185 -0.22 2.06 16.82
N ALA A 186 -0.61 0.88 16.33
CA ALA A 186 0.28 -0.09 15.73
C ALA A 186 1.00 0.50 14.49
N MET A 187 0.27 1.18 13.60
CA MET A 187 0.84 1.92 12.47
C MET A 187 1.82 3.01 12.92
N ALA A 188 1.47 3.78 13.95
CA ALA A 188 2.35 4.82 14.50
C ALA A 188 3.66 4.24 15.06
N ALA A 189 3.62 3.09 15.74
CA ALA A 189 4.82 2.41 16.23
C ALA A 189 5.70 1.90 15.09
N CYS A 190 5.10 1.30 14.05
CA CYS A 190 5.84 0.89 12.87
C CYS A 190 6.45 2.09 12.13
N ALA A 191 5.72 3.20 12.02
CA ALA A 191 6.24 4.43 11.44
C ALA A 191 7.41 5.01 12.25
N GLN A 192 7.31 5.01 13.58
CA GLN A 192 8.41 5.44 14.46
C GLN A 192 9.64 4.55 14.28
N LEU A 193 9.47 3.23 14.18
CA LEU A 193 10.59 2.32 13.91
C LEU A 193 11.29 2.66 12.61
N LEU A 194 10.52 2.81 11.52
CA LEU A 194 11.07 3.12 10.21
C LEU A 194 11.83 4.45 10.22
N LEU A 195 11.30 5.45 10.92
CA LEU A 195 11.99 6.72 11.11
C LEU A 195 13.28 6.58 11.91
N VAL A 196 13.28 5.83 13.02
CA VAL A 196 14.49 5.68 13.85
C VAL A 196 15.58 4.94 13.10
N ARG A 197 15.22 3.83 12.43
CA ARG A 197 16.14 2.89 11.80
C ARG A 197 16.62 3.34 10.42
N TYR A 198 15.71 3.80 9.58
CA TYR A 198 16.00 4.14 8.19
C TYR A 198 16.06 5.65 7.94
N LYS A 199 15.69 6.48 8.93
CA LYS A 199 15.57 7.93 8.79
C LYS A 199 14.51 8.36 7.77
N GLU A 200 13.58 7.46 7.46
CA GLU A 200 12.52 7.68 6.49
C GLU A 200 11.16 7.80 7.15
N GLN A 201 10.39 8.78 6.69
CA GLN A 201 8.98 8.93 7.07
C GLN A 201 8.14 7.89 6.32
N SER A 202 7.09 7.38 6.97
CA SER A 202 6.23 6.34 6.43
C SER A 202 4.80 6.47 6.92
N ASP A 203 3.87 5.79 6.24
CA ASP A 203 2.48 5.66 6.64
C ASP A 203 2.24 4.53 7.66
N GLY A 204 3.31 3.97 8.22
CA GLY A 204 3.27 2.81 9.11
C GLY A 204 3.63 1.50 8.42
N LEU A 205 3.52 1.39 7.09
CA LEU A 205 3.94 0.19 6.35
C LEU A 205 4.91 0.46 5.20
N VAL A 206 4.73 1.60 4.53
CA VAL A 206 5.47 1.96 3.32
C VAL A 206 6.20 3.28 3.56
N ALA A 207 7.52 3.26 3.39
CA ALA A 207 8.32 4.48 3.43
C ALA A 207 7.98 5.35 2.23
N ARG A 208 7.96 6.68 2.41
CA ARG A 208 7.53 7.60 1.35
C ARG A 208 8.39 7.47 0.08
N CYS A 209 9.71 7.33 0.26
CA CYS A 209 10.63 7.15 -0.86
C CYS A 209 10.29 5.92 -1.72
N ASP A 210 9.77 4.85 -1.10
CA ASP A 210 9.44 3.61 -1.80
C ASP A 210 8.07 3.65 -2.48
N ALA A 211 7.23 4.63 -2.14
CA ALA A 211 5.96 4.88 -2.79
C ALA A 211 6.04 5.82 -4.00
N GLU A 212 7.20 6.44 -4.22
CA GLU A 212 7.44 7.33 -5.35
C GLU A 212 7.95 6.54 -6.55
N VAL A 213 7.14 6.48 -7.62
CA VAL A 213 7.56 5.89 -8.89
C VAL A 213 8.42 6.90 -9.65
N PRO A 214 9.62 6.53 -10.14
CA PRO A 214 10.44 7.42 -10.94
C PRO A 214 9.70 7.96 -12.17
N GLY A 215 9.69 9.29 -12.34
CA GLY A 215 9.01 9.96 -13.46
C GLY A 215 7.50 10.16 -13.30
N SER A 216 6.92 9.79 -12.14
CA SER A 216 5.53 10.08 -11.81
C SER A 216 5.34 11.51 -11.28
N ILE A 217 4.09 12.00 -11.32
CA ILE A 217 3.69 13.14 -10.49
C ILE A 217 3.42 12.62 -9.07
N VAL A 218 4.05 13.24 -8.07
CA VAL A 218 3.93 12.79 -6.67
C VAL A 218 3.05 13.74 -5.86
N VAL A 219 1.99 13.19 -5.27
CA VAL A 219 1.07 13.89 -4.38
C VAL A 219 1.45 13.62 -2.93
N ARG A 220 1.78 14.70 -2.20
CA ARG A 220 2.31 14.67 -0.83
C ARG A 220 1.42 15.48 0.13
N PRO A 221 0.31 14.91 0.63
CA PRO A 221 -0.55 15.61 1.59
C PRO A 221 0.21 15.94 2.88
N LYS A 222 -0.08 17.12 3.46
CA LYS A 222 0.48 17.53 4.76
C LYS A 222 -0.18 16.81 5.94
N ARG A 223 -1.43 16.38 5.76
CA ARG A 223 -2.21 15.68 6.78
C ARG A 223 -1.59 14.31 7.03
N LYS A 224 -1.47 13.94 8.31
CA LYS A 224 -0.92 12.64 8.72
C LYS A 224 -2.02 11.59 8.63
N LEU A 225 -1.81 10.59 7.79
CA LEU A 225 -2.76 9.52 7.46
C LEU A 225 -1.94 8.23 7.41
N ASP A 226 -2.36 7.22 8.17
CA ASP A 226 -1.69 5.92 8.16
C ASP A 226 -2.07 5.08 6.92
N HIS A 227 -1.43 3.92 6.78
CA HIS A 227 -1.66 3.00 5.66
C HIS A 227 -3.09 2.45 5.60
N ALA A 228 -3.76 2.37 6.75
CA ALA A 228 -5.08 1.77 6.87
C ALA A 228 -6.20 2.77 6.52
N TRP A 229 -5.93 4.07 6.66
CA TRP A 229 -6.91 5.14 6.42
C TRP A 229 -7.60 5.06 5.06
N MET A 230 -6.87 4.76 3.98
CA MET A 230 -7.47 4.71 2.63
C MET A 230 -8.52 3.60 2.49
N VAL A 231 -8.43 2.55 3.31
CA VAL A 231 -9.35 1.39 3.27
C VAL A 231 -10.47 1.51 4.30
N TYR A 232 -10.19 2.05 5.48
CA TYR A 232 -11.11 2.03 6.62
C TYR A 232 -11.74 3.39 6.97
N SER A 233 -11.40 4.47 6.28
CA SER A 233 -11.98 5.82 6.52
C SER A 233 -13.50 5.85 6.41
N SER A 234 -14.11 5.03 5.54
CA SER A 234 -15.56 4.94 5.41
C SER A 234 -16.30 4.29 6.60
N LEU A 235 -15.58 3.68 7.55
CA LEU A 235 -16.16 3.12 8.77
C LEU A 235 -16.26 4.14 9.90
N ARG A 236 -15.74 5.35 9.69
CA ARG A 236 -15.75 6.44 10.67
C ARG A 236 -16.57 7.57 10.08
N ASP A 237 -17.83 7.69 10.52
CA ASP A 237 -18.69 8.83 10.20
C ASP A 237 -18.21 10.10 10.94
N ASP A 238 -16.95 10.50 10.71
CA ASP A 238 -16.39 11.74 11.22
C ASP A 238 -16.18 12.72 10.04
N PRO A 239 -17.01 13.76 9.90
CA PRO A 239 -16.89 14.76 8.84
C PRO A 239 -15.59 15.59 8.91
N SER A 240 -14.81 15.46 10.00
CA SER A 240 -13.47 16.05 10.10
C SER A 240 -12.37 15.16 9.52
N GLU A 241 -12.59 13.86 9.34
CA GLU A 241 -11.63 12.95 8.71
C GLU A 241 -11.48 13.26 7.20
N ALA A 242 -10.32 12.94 6.64
CA ALA A 242 -10.14 13.07 5.19
C ALA A 242 -10.94 11.96 4.49
N ASP A 243 -11.74 12.32 3.49
CA ASP A 243 -12.53 11.38 2.71
C ASP A 243 -11.63 10.68 1.67
N ALA A 244 -11.41 9.37 1.84
CA ALA A 244 -10.60 8.59 0.90
C ALA A 244 -11.23 8.52 -0.50
N ALA A 245 -12.56 8.55 -0.62
CA ALA A 245 -13.23 8.54 -1.93
C ALA A 245 -12.93 9.83 -2.70
N GLN A 246 -12.98 10.99 -2.03
CA GLN A 246 -12.59 12.27 -2.62
C GLN A 246 -11.12 12.30 -3.04
N VAL A 247 -10.23 11.71 -2.22
CA VAL A 247 -8.80 11.60 -2.60
C VAL A 247 -8.63 10.68 -3.81
N CYS A 248 -9.28 9.52 -3.85
CA CYS A 248 -9.26 8.64 -5.01
C CYS A 248 -9.76 9.34 -6.28
N GLU A 249 -10.86 10.10 -6.18
CA GLU A 249 -11.38 10.91 -7.28
C GLU A 249 -10.36 11.95 -7.75
N ALA A 250 -9.78 12.72 -6.82
CA ALA A 250 -8.77 13.72 -7.15
C ALA A 250 -7.51 13.12 -7.80
N LEU A 251 -7.06 11.95 -7.35
CA LEU A 251 -5.94 11.23 -7.96
C LEU A 251 -6.24 10.81 -9.41
N LEU A 252 -7.45 10.31 -9.66
CA LEU A 252 -7.89 9.92 -11.00
C LEU A 252 -8.09 11.14 -11.91
N THR A 253 -8.61 12.25 -11.39
CA THR A 253 -8.70 13.51 -12.14
C THR A 253 -7.32 14.02 -12.52
N LEU A 254 -6.38 14.09 -11.58
CA LEU A 254 -5.00 14.49 -11.84
C LEU A 254 -4.35 13.57 -12.89
N LEU A 255 -4.60 12.26 -12.80
CA LEU A 255 -4.07 11.30 -13.76
C LEU A 255 -4.57 11.56 -15.20
N VAL A 256 -5.84 11.96 -15.35
CA VAL A 256 -6.40 12.36 -16.66
C VAL A 256 -5.71 13.60 -17.20
N GLU A 257 -5.50 14.62 -16.36
CA GLU A 257 -4.80 15.86 -16.74
C GLU A 257 -3.36 15.60 -17.17
N VAL A 258 -2.61 14.80 -16.40
CA VAL A 258 -1.25 14.37 -16.73
C VAL A 258 -1.23 13.62 -18.07
N GLY A 259 -2.21 12.74 -18.29
CA GLY A 259 -2.33 12.00 -19.55
C GLY A 259 -2.64 12.89 -20.75
N GLN A 260 -3.47 13.92 -20.59
CA GLN A 260 -3.73 14.90 -21.64
C GLN A 260 -2.48 15.71 -21.99
N LYS A 261 -1.77 16.19 -20.97
CA LYS A 261 -0.53 16.96 -21.15
C LYS A 261 0.54 16.14 -21.88
N LYS A 262 0.79 14.90 -21.46
CA LYS A 262 1.76 14.02 -22.14
C LYS A 262 1.41 13.77 -23.61
N ARG A 263 0.14 13.57 -23.94
CA ARG A 263 -0.29 13.39 -25.35
C ARG A 263 -0.04 14.64 -26.19
N HIS A 264 -0.28 15.81 -25.62
CA HIS A 264 -0.01 17.07 -26.31
C HIS A 264 1.49 17.28 -26.55
N GLU A 265 2.33 16.99 -25.56
CA GLU A 265 3.80 17.07 -25.68
C GLU A 265 4.38 16.10 -26.72
N LEU A 266 3.78 14.91 -26.90
CA LEU A 266 4.18 13.96 -27.93
C LEU A 266 3.78 14.46 -29.33
N SER A 267 2.55 14.96 -29.48
CA SER A 267 2.07 15.51 -30.76
C SER A 267 2.91 16.69 -31.26
N MET A 268 3.46 17.52 -30.37
CA MET A 268 4.31 18.65 -30.74
C MET A 268 5.76 18.28 -31.06
N LYS A 269 6.20 17.05 -30.77
CA LYS A 269 7.55 16.56 -31.10
C LYS A 269 7.61 15.84 -32.45
N ASP A 270 6.45 15.42 -32.95
CA ASP A 270 6.28 14.75 -34.24
C ASP A 270 5.97 15.75 -35.38
N GLU A 271 5.86 17.05 -35.07
CA GLU A 271 5.79 18.19 -36.00
C GLU A 271 7.16 18.86 -36.18
#